data_AF-A0AAD9YZW5-F1
#
_entry.id   AF-A0AAD9YZW5-F1
#
_cell.length_a   1.000
_cell.length_b   1.000
_cell.length_c   1.000
_cell.angle_alpha   90.00
_cell.angle_beta   90.00
_cell.angle_gamma   90.00
#
_symmetry.space_group_name_H-M   'P 1'
#
loop_
_entity.id
_entity.type
_entity.pdbx_description
1 polymer ?
#
loop_
_entity_poly.entity_id
_entity_poly.type
_entity_poly.pdbx_seq_one_letter_code
_entity_poly.pdbx_strand_id
1 'polypeptide(L)'
;MRTKHQIKEAMFQDPVFNATDHAFLKDRDYTIVEDPSAFSMIDDTTFLFAPHLEWVHLAKALEGANPSLCVCGDIDGFISDDSIAKKTSEDVHRVLRDYTDKMTWKAMPDFDGGHNWCFFLCIYWLRGQEGAEDDENMEHRTMTALEDLHL
;
A
#
# COMPACT_ATOMS: atom_id res chain seq x y z
N MET A 1 -1.40 18.67 -15.95
CA MET A 1 -2.03 17.35 -16.12
C MET A 1 -2.87 17.11 -14.87
N ARG A 2 -4.21 17.20 -14.94
CA ARG A 2 -5.08 16.94 -13.77
C ARG A 2 -5.46 15.46 -13.82
N THR A 3 -4.99 14.68 -12.86
CA THR A 3 -5.36 13.27 -12.71
C THR A 3 -6.82 13.19 -12.27
N LYS A 4 -7.57 12.21 -12.78
CA LYS A 4 -8.97 11.92 -12.41
C LYS A 4 -9.14 11.68 -10.89
N HIS A 5 -8.04 11.28 -10.23
CA HIS A 5 -7.94 11.10 -8.80
C HIS A 5 -6.90 12.08 -8.25
N GLN A 6 -7.35 13.08 -7.51
CA GLN A 6 -6.48 14.06 -6.87
C GLN A 6 -5.98 13.49 -5.55
N ILE A 7 -4.65 13.44 -5.38
CA ILE A 7 -4.04 13.20 -4.06
C ILE A 7 -4.38 14.40 -3.20
N LYS A 8 -5.19 14.18 -2.15
CA LYS A 8 -5.65 15.24 -1.25
C LYS A 8 -4.53 15.72 -0.33
N GLU A 9 -3.74 14.77 0.15
CA GLU A 9 -2.65 15.00 1.08
C GLU A 9 -1.56 13.94 0.86
N ALA A 10 -0.31 14.33 1.08
CA ALA A 10 0.83 13.42 1.11
C ALA A 10 1.62 13.67 2.39
N MET A 11 1.75 12.60 3.18
CA MET A 11 2.39 12.62 4.49
C MET A 11 3.68 11.81 4.44
N PHE A 12 4.71 12.30 5.11
CA PHE A 12 6.01 11.66 5.18
C PHE A 12 6.45 11.55 6.64
N GLN A 13 6.90 10.37 7.04
CA GLN A 13 7.46 10.12 8.35
C GLN A 13 8.69 9.23 8.21
N ASP A 14 9.84 9.73 8.65
CA ASP A 14 11.07 8.96 8.79
C ASP A 14 11.87 9.55 9.97
N PRO A 15 12.21 8.76 11.00
CA PRO A 15 12.97 9.24 12.15
C PRO A 15 14.39 9.71 11.80
N VAL A 16 14.92 9.38 10.61
CA VAL A 16 16.25 9.80 10.16
C VAL A 16 16.24 10.99 9.21
N PHE A 17 15.07 11.61 8.94
CA PHE A 17 15.03 12.83 8.15
C PHE A 17 15.95 13.91 8.75
N ASN A 18 16.79 14.46 7.88
CA ASN A 18 17.71 15.55 8.21
C ASN A 18 17.20 16.88 7.64
N ALA A 19 17.87 17.98 7.98
CA ALA A 19 17.46 19.32 7.55
C ALA A 19 17.26 19.47 6.03
N THR A 20 17.99 18.72 5.22
CA THR A 20 17.84 18.70 3.75
C THR A 20 16.52 18.05 3.33
N ASP A 21 16.16 16.92 3.94
CA ASP A 21 14.90 16.21 3.66
C ASP A 21 13.71 17.09 4.03
N HIS A 22 13.79 17.73 5.21
CA HIS A 22 12.78 18.67 5.67
C HIS A 22 12.61 19.86 4.71
N ALA A 23 13.71 20.45 4.25
CA ALA A 23 13.66 21.54 3.28
C ALA A 23 13.05 21.09 1.94
N PHE A 24 13.40 19.90 1.46
CA PHE A 24 12.90 19.36 0.20
C PHE A 24 11.39 19.08 0.22
N LEU A 25 10.88 18.49 1.30
CA LEU A 25 9.47 18.15 1.46
C LEU A 25 8.61 19.40 1.70
N LYS A 26 9.08 20.34 2.52
CA LYS A 26 8.36 21.59 2.82
C LYS A 26 8.13 22.47 1.58
N ASP A 27 9.06 22.47 0.64
CA ASP A 27 8.97 23.22 -0.63
C ASP A 27 7.85 22.72 -1.56
N ARG A 28 7.28 21.54 -1.29
CA ARG A 28 6.27 20.85 -2.13
C ARG A 28 4.88 20.80 -1.50
N ASP A 29 4.64 21.57 -0.44
CA ASP A 29 3.40 21.55 0.35
C ASP A 29 3.08 20.15 0.93
N TYR A 30 4.10 19.33 1.20
CA TYR A 30 3.93 18.03 1.85
C TYR A 30 3.99 18.15 3.37
N THR A 31 3.20 17.31 4.04
CA THR A 31 3.15 17.25 5.50
C THR A 31 4.24 16.31 6.00
N ILE A 32 5.20 16.85 6.77
CA ILE A 32 6.13 16.01 7.53
C ILE A 32 5.49 15.77 8.89
N VAL A 33 5.31 14.50 9.23
CA VAL A 33 4.71 14.08 10.49
C VAL A 33 5.84 13.66 11.42
N GLU A 34 5.95 14.33 12.56
CA GLU A 34 6.87 13.92 13.62
C GLU A 34 6.27 12.78 14.45
N ASP A 35 7.17 11.95 15.03
CA ASP A 35 6.98 10.86 15.99
C ASP A 35 5.57 10.66 16.60
N PRO A 36 5.10 9.41 16.77
CA PRO A 36 4.74 8.38 15.80
C PRO A 36 3.30 8.61 15.28
N SER A 37 2.97 9.84 14.86
CA SER A 37 1.59 10.24 14.58
C SER A 37 1.05 9.70 13.25
N ALA A 38 1.91 9.30 12.30
CA ALA A 38 1.46 8.84 10.99
C ALA A 38 0.65 7.53 11.06
N PHE A 39 0.87 6.68 12.07
CA PHE A 39 0.15 5.42 12.19
C PHE A 39 -1.35 5.62 12.41
N SER A 40 -1.76 6.66 13.15
CA SER A 40 -3.18 6.96 13.40
C SER A 40 -3.88 7.61 12.21
N MET A 41 -3.13 7.95 11.15
CA MET A 41 -3.64 8.57 9.94
C MET A 41 -3.90 7.54 8.83
N ILE A 42 -3.54 6.26 9.05
CA ILE A 42 -3.76 5.19 8.08
C ILE A 42 -5.20 4.70 8.20
N ASP A 43 -5.93 4.74 7.09
CA ASP A 43 -7.31 4.29 6.96
C ASP A 43 -7.56 3.53 5.65
N ASP A 44 -8.83 3.16 5.38
CA ASP A 44 -9.23 2.45 4.18
C ASP A 44 -9.12 3.27 2.88
N THR A 45 -8.84 4.57 2.95
CA THR A 45 -8.60 5.45 1.80
C THR A 45 -7.11 5.70 1.55
N THR A 46 -6.24 5.17 2.40
CA THR A 46 -4.81 5.44 2.39
C THR A 46 -4.05 4.57 1.39
N PHE A 47 -3.13 5.20 0.65
CA PHE A 47 -2.05 4.49 -0.04
C PHE A 47 -0.81 4.51 0.87
N LEU A 48 -0.45 3.35 1.42
CA LEU A 48 0.71 3.19 2.28
C LEU A 48 1.94 2.79 1.46
N PHE A 49 2.96 3.64 1.42
CA PHE A 49 4.24 3.35 0.80
C PHE A 49 5.32 3.22 1.88
N ALA A 50 5.65 1.98 2.25
CA ALA A 50 6.54 1.65 3.36
C ALA A 50 7.60 0.60 2.95
N PRO A 51 8.44 0.88 1.94
CA PRO A 51 9.47 -0.04 1.50
C PRO A 51 10.49 -0.26 2.62
N HIS A 52 10.87 -1.52 2.85
CA HIS A 52 11.90 -1.90 3.84
C HIS A 52 11.64 -1.40 5.27
N LEU A 53 10.40 -1.09 5.61
CA LEU A 53 10.02 -0.70 6.96
C LEU A 53 10.18 -1.90 7.90
N GLU A 54 10.87 -1.68 9.02
CA GLU A 54 11.05 -2.70 10.06
C GLU A 54 9.71 -3.32 10.49
N TRP A 55 9.68 -4.65 10.65
CA TRP A 55 8.44 -5.42 10.83
C TRP A 55 7.58 -4.99 12.01
N VAL A 56 8.21 -4.53 13.10
CA VAL A 56 7.49 -3.99 14.27
C VAL A 56 6.74 -2.71 13.92
N HIS A 57 7.30 -1.84 13.08
CA HIS A 57 6.67 -0.61 12.63
C HIS A 57 5.64 -0.87 11.53
N LEU A 58 5.89 -1.83 10.65
CA LEU A 58 4.89 -2.28 9.67
C LEU A 58 3.65 -2.85 10.37
N ALA A 59 3.83 -3.71 11.38
CA ALA A 59 2.72 -4.23 12.17
C ALA A 59 1.94 -3.10 12.86
N LYS A 60 2.61 -2.10 13.45
CA LYS A 60 1.93 -0.91 14.01
C LYS A 60 1.15 -0.11 12.96
N ALA A 61 1.71 0.05 11.77
CA ALA A 61 1.05 0.77 10.67
C ALA A 61 -0.21 0.05 10.16
N LEU A 62 -0.23 -1.28 10.27
CA LEU A 62 -1.34 -2.13 9.84
C LEU A 62 -2.26 -2.54 11.00
N GLU A 63 -1.97 -2.09 12.22
CA GLU A 63 -2.76 -2.39 13.40
C GLU A 63 -4.08 -1.61 13.37
N GLY A 64 -5.19 -2.32 13.14
CA GLY A 64 -6.53 -1.73 13.17
C GLY A 64 -6.95 -0.97 11.91
N ALA A 65 -6.12 -0.92 10.87
CA ALA A 65 -6.43 -0.30 9.59
C ALA A 65 -6.06 -1.20 8.40
N ASN A 66 -6.79 -1.05 7.29
CA ASN A 66 -6.54 -1.76 6.04
C ASN A 66 -6.37 -0.73 4.92
N PRO A 67 -5.16 -0.20 4.67
CA PRO A 67 -4.94 0.73 3.56
C PRO A 67 -5.47 0.16 2.25
N SER A 68 -6.07 1.01 1.42
CA SER A 68 -6.58 0.68 0.08
C SER A 68 -5.51 -0.01 -0.77
N LEU A 69 -4.27 0.43 -0.62
CA LEU A 69 -3.11 -0.12 -1.31
C LEU A 69 -1.88 0.02 -0.41
N CYS A 70 -1.07 -1.01 -0.31
CA CYS A 70 0.17 -1.00 0.46
C CYS A 70 1.33 -1.52 -0.38
N VAL A 71 2.47 -0.84 -0.36
CA VAL A 71 3.74 -1.34 -0.88
C VAL A 71 4.71 -1.46 0.29
N CYS A 72 5.09 -2.69 0.63
CA CYS A 72 5.96 -2.99 1.75
C CYS A 72 6.76 -4.28 1.50
N GLY A 73 7.51 -4.74 2.49
CA GLY A 73 8.22 -6.02 2.41
C GLY A 73 7.29 -7.21 2.21
N ASP A 74 7.83 -8.33 1.72
CA ASP A 74 7.15 -9.62 1.59
C ASP A 74 6.75 -10.17 2.96
N ILE A 75 5.50 -9.90 3.34
CA ILE A 75 4.93 -10.30 4.63
C ILE A 75 4.78 -11.83 4.72
N ASP A 76 4.36 -12.51 3.64
CA ASP A 76 4.16 -13.96 3.66
C ASP A 76 5.51 -14.70 3.76
N GLY A 77 6.53 -14.21 3.05
CA GLY A 77 7.90 -14.67 3.18
C GLY A 77 8.44 -14.47 4.60
N PHE A 78 8.17 -13.32 5.21
CA PHE A 78 8.52 -13.04 6.61
C PHE A 78 7.84 -13.99 7.61
N ILE A 79 6.52 -14.20 7.48
CA ILE A 79 5.75 -15.07 8.38
C ILE A 79 6.22 -16.53 8.27
N SER A 80 6.61 -16.95 7.06
CA SER A 80 7.05 -18.33 6.78
C SER A 80 8.50 -18.62 7.21
N ASP A 81 9.29 -17.59 7.54
CA ASP A 81 10.69 -17.74 7.95
C ASP A 81 10.85 -17.87 9.47
N ASP A 82 10.99 -19.11 9.94
CA ASP A 82 11.23 -19.47 11.35
C ASP A 82 12.46 -18.77 11.99
N SER A 83 13.43 -18.34 11.19
CA SER A 83 14.65 -17.67 11.68
C SER A 83 14.41 -16.20 12.03
N ILE A 84 13.45 -15.57 11.34
CA ILE A 84 13.04 -14.19 11.56
C ILE A 84 11.88 -14.14 12.54
N ALA A 85 11.00 -15.15 12.53
CA ALA A 85 9.88 -15.25 13.45
C ALA A 85 10.31 -15.22 14.92
N LYS A 86 11.47 -15.82 15.24
CA LYS A 86 12.06 -15.82 16.59
C LYS A 86 12.58 -14.45 17.06
N LYS A 87 12.73 -13.47 16.16
CA LYS A 87 13.25 -12.13 16.46
C LYS A 87 12.16 -11.10 16.72
N THR A 88 10.90 -11.45 16.51
CA THR A 88 9.74 -10.57 16.62
C THR A 88 8.70 -11.18 17.57
N SER A 89 7.83 -10.36 18.13
CA SER A 89 6.81 -10.83 19.08
C SER A 89 5.67 -11.55 18.37
N GLU A 90 4.97 -12.46 19.07
CA GLU A 90 3.78 -13.14 18.55
C GLU A 90 2.68 -12.15 18.12
N ASP A 91 2.62 -10.98 18.75
CA ASP A 91 1.69 -9.90 18.37
C ASP A 91 1.98 -9.36 16.97
N VAL A 92 3.26 -9.16 16.62
CA VAL A 92 3.67 -8.72 15.26
C VAL A 92 3.23 -9.74 14.23
N HIS A 93 3.47 -11.02 14.50
CA HIS A 93 3.05 -12.11 13.62
C HIS A 93 1.55 -12.18 13.45
N ARG A 94 0.79 -12.04 14.54
CA ARG A 94 -0.67 -12.03 14.51
C ARG A 94 -1.19 -10.90 13.63
N VAL A 95 -0.74 -9.66 13.85
CA VAL A 95 -1.21 -8.50 13.08
C VAL A 95 -0.90 -8.65 11.59
N LEU A 96 0.30 -9.10 11.26
CA LEU A 96 0.72 -9.28 9.87
C LEU A 96 -0.06 -10.42 9.18
N ARG A 97 -0.32 -11.53 9.87
CA ARG A 97 -1.21 -12.61 9.37
C ARG A 97 -2.65 -12.13 9.16
N ASP A 98 -3.22 -11.45 10.17
CA ASP A 98 -4.58 -10.92 10.10
C ASP A 98 -4.75 -9.91 8.95
N TYR A 99 -3.67 -9.22 8.57
CA TYR A 99 -3.63 -8.36 7.41
C TYR A 99 -3.56 -9.18 6.11
N THR A 100 -2.60 -10.10 5.95
CA THR A 100 -2.44 -10.85 4.70
C THR A 100 -3.64 -11.74 4.37
N ASP A 101 -4.36 -12.26 5.38
CA ASP A 101 -5.60 -13.03 5.19
C ASP A 101 -6.69 -12.26 4.42
N LYS A 102 -6.72 -10.93 4.55
CA LYS A 102 -7.72 -10.03 3.93
C LYS A 102 -7.29 -9.50 2.58
N MET A 103 -6.00 -9.62 2.24
CA MET A 103 -5.42 -8.97 1.08
C MET A 103 -5.22 -9.95 -0.07
N THR A 104 -5.19 -9.38 -1.27
CA THR A 104 -4.54 -9.96 -2.44
C THR A 104 -3.19 -9.26 -2.59
N TRP A 105 -2.16 -9.97 -3.05
CA TRP A 105 -0.84 -9.38 -3.21
C TRP A 105 -0.10 -9.87 -4.45
N LYS A 106 0.93 -9.13 -4.84
CA LYS A 106 1.85 -9.49 -5.91
C LYS A 106 3.27 -9.01 -5.60
N ALA A 107 4.26 -9.86 -5.85
CA ALA A 107 5.66 -9.46 -5.78
C ALA A 107 5.97 -8.38 -6.83
N MET A 108 6.80 -7.40 -6.45
CA MET A 108 7.35 -6.45 -7.40
C MET A 108 8.25 -7.18 -8.40
N PRO A 109 8.31 -6.72 -9.66
CA PRO A 109 9.17 -7.34 -10.67
C PRO A 109 10.64 -7.19 -10.31
N ASP A 110 11.41 -8.23 -10.60
CA ASP A 110 12.86 -8.15 -10.57
C ASP A 110 13.34 -7.24 -11.71
N PHE A 111 14.03 -6.17 -11.35
CA PHE A 111 14.83 -5.37 -12.27
C PHE A 111 16.27 -5.89 -12.27
N ASP A 112 16.85 -6.03 -13.47
CA ASP A 112 18.13 -6.67 -13.78
C ASP A 112 19.20 -6.58 -12.65
N GLY A 113 19.58 -7.73 -12.07
CA GLY A 113 20.75 -7.86 -11.19
C GLY A 113 20.50 -8.28 -9.74
N GLY A 114 19.28 -8.64 -9.34
CA GLY A 114 18.98 -9.32 -8.05
C GLY A 114 19.10 -8.46 -6.78
N HIS A 115 19.66 -7.25 -6.87
CA HIS A 115 19.77 -6.28 -5.78
C HIS A 115 19.29 -4.90 -6.23
N ASN A 116 18.03 -4.83 -6.66
CA ASN A 116 17.37 -3.56 -6.95
C ASN A 116 16.58 -3.07 -5.71
N TRP A 117 16.12 -1.83 -5.73
CA TRP A 117 15.39 -1.23 -4.61
C TRP A 117 14.05 -1.92 -4.32
N CYS A 118 13.48 -2.65 -5.28
CA CYS A 118 12.25 -3.43 -5.15
C CYS A 118 12.46 -4.83 -4.57
N PHE A 119 13.70 -5.21 -4.27
CA PHE A 119 14.00 -6.53 -3.73
C PHE A 119 13.16 -6.81 -2.47
N PHE A 120 12.48 -7.96 -2.43
CA PHE A 120 11.52 -8.33 -1.38
C PHE A 120 10.35 -7.35 -1.16
N LEU A 121 10.02 -6.49 -2.12
CA LEU A 121 8.81 -5.69 -2.03
C LEU A 121 7.62 -6.40 -2.68
N CYS A 122 6.47 -6.30 -2.04
CA CYS A 122 5.17 -6.71 -2.55
C CYS A 122 4.21 -5.53 -2.57
N ILE A 123 3.21 -5.59 -3.44
CA ILE A 123 2.05 -4.72 -3.43
C ILE A 123 0.84 -5.50 -2.92
N TYR A 124 0.09 -4.93 -1.98
CA TYR A 124 -1.07 -5.51 -1.31
C TYR A 124 -2.30 -4.61 -1.54
N TRP A 125 -3.45 -5.22 -1.80
CA TRP A 125 -4.74 -4.52 -1.89
C TRP A 125 -5.84 -5.41 -1.33
N LEU A 126 -6.95 -4.81 -0.89
CA LEU A 126 -8.09 -5.56 -0.36
C LEU A 126 -8.55 -6.61 -1.38
N ARG A 127 -8.70 -7.85 -0.92
CA ARG A 127 -9.32 -8.90 -1.73
C ARG A 127 -10.72 -8.41 -2.09
N GLY A 128 -11.00 -8.28 -3.39
CA GLY A 128 -12.34 -7.94 -3.85
C GLY A 128 -13.31 -8.92 -3.23
N GLN A 129 -14.42 -8.43 -2.65
CA GLN A 129 -15.52 -9.32 -2.35
C GLN A 129 -15.94 -9.94 -3.69
N GLU A 130 -15.67 -11.22 -3.91
CA GLU A 130 -16.26 -11.95 -5.02
C GLU A 130 -17.78 -11.87 -4.85
N GLY A 131 -18.40 -10.94 -5.59
CA GLY A 131 -19.80 -10.55 -5.37
C GLY A 131 -20.17 -9.14 -5.83
N ALA A 132 -19.67 -8.69 -6.98
CA ALA A 132 -20.28 -7.58 -7.71
C ALA A 132 -20.21 -7.90 -9.20
N GLU A 133 -21.29 -8.55 -9.65
CA GLU A 133 -21.77 -8.75 -11.02
C GLU A 133 -20.78 -8.47 -12.16
N ASP A 134 -20.43 -9.57 -12.83
CA ASP A 134 -19.94 -9.72 -14.19
C ASP A 134 -20.04 -8.46 -15.07
N ASP A 135 -18.87 -7.90 -15.38
CA ASP A 135 -18.63 -6.84 -16.35
C ASP A 135 -18.79 -7.35 -17.80
N GLU A 136 -19.76 -8.26 -18.05
CA GLU A 136 -20.16 -8.70 -19.39
C GLU A 136 -21.15 -7.73 -20.06
N ASN A 137 -21.60 -6.68 -19.35
CA ASN A 137 -22.59 -5.72 -19.89
C ASN A 137 -21.98 -4.40 -20.42
N MET A 138 -20.64 -4.29 -20.51
CA MET A 138 -19.99 -3.09 -21.06
C MET A 138 -20.06 -3.03 -22.60
N GLU A 139 -20.10 -4.17 -23.30
CA GLU A 139 -20.24 -4.19 -24.76
C GLU A 139 -21.68 -3.93 -25.24
N HIS A 140 -22.69 -4.19 -24.41
CA HIS A 140 -24.07 -3.97 -24.83
C HIS A 140 -24.50 -2.49 -24.74
N ARG A 141 -23.85 -1.69 -23.89
CA ARG A 141 -24.15 -0.26 -23.70
C ARG A 141 -23.52 0.66 -24.74
N THR A 142 -22.47 0.22 -25.43
CA THR A 142 -21.83 1.00 -26.51
C THR A 142 -22.54 0.86 -27.85
N MET A 143 -23.28 -0.23 -28.08
CA MET A 143 -24.05 -0.39 -29.33
C MET A 143 -25.36 0.39 -29.35
N THR A 144 -26.07 0.53 -28.23
CA THR A 144 -27.36 1.27 -28.22
C THR A 144 -27.19 2.78 -28.39
N ALA A 145 -26.05 3.35 -27.98
CA ALA A 145 -25.79 4.78 -28.12
C ALA A 145 -25.40 5.22 -29.56
N LEU A 146 -25.07 4.28 -30.44
CA LEU A 146 -24.70 4.57 -31.84
C LEU A 146 -25.89 4.48 -32.82
N GLU A 147 -27.01 3.85 -32.42
CA GLU A 147 -28.22 3.77 -33.25
C GLU A 147 -29.13 5.01 -33.08
N ASP A 148 -29.05 5.71 -31.95
CA ASP A 148 -29.87 6.90 -31.67
C ASP A 148 -29.29 8.22 -32.24
N LEU A 149 -28.18 8.18 -32.97
CA LEU A 149 -27.55 9.37 -33.59
C LEU A 149 -27.76 9.50 -35.12
N HIS A 150 -28.65 8.70 -35.71
CA HIS A 150 -28.99 8.76 -37.15
C HIS A 150 -30.46 9.12 -37.43
N LEU A 151 -30.96 10.21 -36.84
CA LEU A 151 -32.13 10.95 -37.35
C LEU A 151 -31.82 12.44 -37.49
#